data_AF-A0A9D6RT03-F1
#
_entry.id   AF-A0A9D6RT03-F1
#
_cell.length_a   1.000
_cell.length_b   1.000
_cell.length_c   1.000
_cell.angle_alpha   90.00
_cell.angle_beta   90.00
_cell.angle_gamma   90.00
#
_symmetry.space_group_name_H-M   'P 1'
#
loop_
_entity.id
_entity.type
_entity.pdbx_description
1 polymer ?
#
loop_
_entity_poly.entity_id
_entity_poly.type
_entity_poly.pdbx_seq_one_letter_code
_entity_poly.pdbx_strand_id
1 'polypeptide(L)' 'MAGIRFQGVSKRFGAVTAVDSVDLEIHDGEFFALLGP' A
#
# COMPACT_ATOMS: atom_id res chain seq x y z
N MET A 1 -18.20 6.22 -6.10
CA MET A 1 -16.85 6.79 -6.24
C MET A 1 -16.12 6.57 -4.93
N ALA A 2 -15.00 5.86 -4.98
CA ALA A 2 -14.10 5.69 -3.85
C ALA A 2 -12.65 5.54 -4.36
N GLY A 3 -11.80 6.52 -4.03
CA GLY A 3 -10.35 6.39 -4.13
C GLY A 3 -9.78 5.73 -2.88
N ILE A 4 -8.62 5.08 -3.02
CA ILE A 4 -7.90 4.44 -1.90
C ILE A 4 -6.59 5.19 -1.69
N ARG A 5 -6.26 5.50 -0.43
CA ARG A 5 -5.02 6.17 -0.06
C ARG A 5 -4.35 5.50 1.13
N PHE A 6 -3.08 5.17 0.98
CA PHE A 6 -2.16 4.80 2.06
C PHE A 6 -1.19 5.95 2.30
N GLN A 7 -0.98 6.28 3.58
CA GLN A 7 -0.06 7.33 4.02
C GLN A 7 0.90 6.75 5.07
N GLY A 8 2.18 6.62 4.72
CA GLY A 8 3.22 6.08 5.59
C GLY A 8 2.88 4.71 6.19
N VAL A 9 2.12 3.87 5.48
CA VAL A 9 1.62 2.60 6.04
C VAL A 9 2.78 1.66 6.27
N SER A 10 2.87 1.12 7.49
CA SER A 10 3.89 0.16 7.89
C SER A 10 3.26 -1.07 8.53
N LYS A 11 3.84 -2.24 8.29
CA LYS A 11 3.45 -3.50 8.92
C LYS A 11 4.67 -4.29 9.36
N ARG A 12 4.69 -4.62 10.64
CA ARG A 12 5.73 -5.45 11.26
C ARG A 12 5.15 -6.73 11.84
N PHE A 13 5.93 -7.80 11.73
CA PHE A 13 5.70 -9.10 12.36
C PHE A 13 6.92 -9.45 13.21
N GLY A 14 6.85 -9.15 14.51
CA GLY A 14 8.00 -9.24 15.40
C GLY A 14 9.14 -8.34 14.90
N ALA A 15 10.30 -8.93 14.64
CA ALA A 15 11.48 -8.24 14.12
C ALA A 15 11.43 -7.96 12.60
N VAL A 16 10.48 -8.52 11.87
CA VAL A 16 10.40 -8.38 10.41
C VAL A 16 9.51 -7.20 10.04
N THR A 17 10.02 -6.29 9.21
CA THR A 17 9.22 -5.25 8.56
C THR A 17 8.74 -5.75 7.20
N ALA A 18 7.46 -6.08 7.10
CA ALA A 18 6.83 -6.56 5.87
C ALA A 18 6.40 -5.42 4.95
N VAL A 19 6.03 -4.28 5.54
CA VAL A 19 5.72 -3.04 4.81
C VAL A 19 6.40 -1.90 5.57
N ASP A 20 7.17 -1.07 4.88
CA ASP A 20 7.92 0.04 5.49
C ASP A 20 7.54 1.37 4.87
N SER A 21 6.82 2.20 5.64
CA SER A 21 6.39 3.57 5.28
C SER A 21 5.93 3.75 3.83
N VAL A 22 4.95 2.95 3.40
CA VAL A 22 4.44 3.02 2.03
C VAL A 22 3.36 4.09 1.90
N ASP A 23 3.59 4.99 0.95
CA ASP A 23 2.60 5.91 0.40
C ASP A 23 2.07 5.35 -0.93
N LEU A 24 0.75 5.25 -1.07
CA LEU A 24 0.08 4.76 -2.29
C LEU A 24 -1.24 5.49 -2.48
N GLU A 25 -1.56 5.85 -3.71
CA GLU A 25 -2.84 6.42 -4.09
C GLU A 25 -3.37 5.67 -5.31
N ILE A 26 -4.62 5.20 -5.21
CA ILE A 26 -5.35 4.52 -6.29
C ILE A 26 -6.62 5.32 -6.52
N HIS A 27 -6.77 5.87 -7.72
CA HIS A 27 -7.89 6.72 -8.06
C HIS A 27 -9.14 5.89 -8.41
N ASP A 28 -10.31 6.52 -8.32
CA ASP A 28 -11.57 5.88 -8.68
C ASP A 28 -11.57 5.48 -10.16
N GLY A 29 -11.86 4.21 -10.45
CA GLY A 29 -11.84 3.64 -11.80
C GLY A 29 -10.45 3.24 -12.31
N GLU A 30 -9.39 3.40 -11.51
CA GLU A 30 -8.04 2.98 -11.88
C GLU A 30 -7.87 1.46 -11.77
N PHE A 31 -7.32 0.83 -12.80
CA PHE A 31 -6.91 -0.57 -12.74
C PHE A 31 -5.50 -0.66 -12.15
N PHE A 32 -5.38 -1.29 -10.99
CA PHE A 32 -4.13 -1.38 -10.23
C PHE A 32 -3.75 -2.84 -9.94
N ALA A 33 -2.45 -3.13 -9.97
CA ALA A 33 -1.91 -4.44 -9.60
C ALA A 33 -0.64 -4.29 -8.75
N LEU A 34 -0.50 -5.13 -7.73
CA LEU A 34 0.74 -5.28 -6.95
C LEU A 34 1.48 -6.52 -7.46
N LEU A 35 2.70 -6.31 -7.97
CA LEU A 35 3.61 -7.40 -8.32
C LEU A 35 4.85 -7.33 -7.44
N GLY A 36 5.30 -8.50 -7.02
CA GLY A 36 6.58 -8.73 -6.36
C GLY A 36 7.30 -9.91 -7.02
N PRO A 37 8.57 -10.14 -6.66
CA PRO A 37 9.28 -11.37 -7.02
C PRO A 37 8.56 -12.64 -6.56
#